data_AF-A0A451B2S4-F1
#
_entry.id   AF-A0A451B2S4-F1
#
_cell.length_a   1.000
_cell.length_b   1.000
_cell.length_c   1.000
_cell.angle_alpha   90.00
_cell.angle_beta   90.00
_cell.angle_gamma   90.00
#
_symmetry.space_group_name_H-M   'P 1'
#
loop_
_entity.id
_entity.type
_entity.pdbx_description
1 polymer ?
#
loop_
_entity_poly.entity_id
_entity_poly.type
_entity_poly.pdbx_seq_one_letter_code
_entity_poly.pdbx_strand_id
1 'polypeptide(L)'
;ADWVKRATTSGVGMLKRFANTLGAYRSGILAYYDFDRLSTGPLEGTNNKIKTLQKMAYGFRDLNFLKLKIKALHQTKYALVG
;
A
#
# COMPACT_ATOMS: atom_id res chain seq x y z
N ALA A 1 -23.29 9.94 -6.07
CA ALA A 1 -23.43 8.53 -6.49
C ALA A 1 -23.67 8.35 -8.00
N ASP A 2 -24.05 9.40 -8.74
CA ASP A 2 -24.33 9.34 -10.19
C ASP A 2 -23.16 8.78 -11.03
N TRP A 3 -21.94 9.25 -10.77
CA TRP A 3 -20.77 8.86 -11.56
C TRP A 3 -20.44 7.36 -11.44
N VAL A 4 -20.66 6.73 -10.28
CA VAL A 4 -20.43 5.29 -10.07
C VAL A 4 -21.37 4.50 -10.97
N LYS A 5 -22.65 4.88 -10.99
CA LYS A 5 -23.66 4.24 -11.84
C LYS A 5 -23.31 4.39 -13.32
N ARG A 6 -22.87 5.57 -13.75
CA ARG A 6 -22.38 5.84 -15.11
C ARG A 6 -21.14 5.02 -15.45
N ALA A 7 -20.19 4.91 -14.53
CA ALA A 7 -19.00 4.09 -14.70
C ALA A 7 -19.36 2.60 -14.86
N THR A 8 -20.29 2.10 -14.06
CA THR A 8 -20.76 0.70 -14.11
C THR A 8 -21.53 0.38 -15.39
N THR A 9 -22.27 1.35 -15.97
CA THR A 9 -23.03 1.16 -17.22
C THR A 9 -22.26 1.54 -18.49
N SER A 10 -21.13 2.23 -18.38
CA SER A 10 -20.33 2.78 -19.51
C SER A 10 -19.81 1.79 -20.56
N GLY A 11 -19.88 0.48 -20.28
CA GLY A 11 -19.22 -0.54 -21.13
C GLY A 11 -17.69 -0.62 -20.96
N VAL A 12 -17.05 0.38 -20.35
CA VAL A 12 -15.59 0.43 -20.17
C VAL A 12 -15.17 -0.43 -18.98
N GLY A 13 -14.59 -1.60 -19.25
CA GLY A 13 -14.24 -2.59 -18.23
C GLY A 13 -13.35 -2.05 -17.09
N MET A 14 -12.41 -1.16 -17.40
CA MET A 14 -11.55 -0.52 -16.40
C MET A 14 -12.35 0.32 -15.40
N LEU A 15 -13.28 1.15 -15.90
CA LEU A 15 -14.11 2.02 -15.06
C LEU A 15 -15.10 1.22 -14.22
N LYS A 16 -15.67 0.14 -14.77
CA LYS A 16 -16.52 -0.79 -14.01
C LYS A 16 -15.76 -1.40 -12.84
N ARG A 17 -14.55 -1.93 -13.08
CA ARG A 17 -13.69 -2.51 -12.04
C ARG A 17 -13.34 -1.47 -10.98
N PHE A 18 -12.92 -0.27 -11.39
CA PHE A 18 -12.58 0.80 -10.48
C PHE A 18 -13.77 1.21 -9.58
N ALA A 19 -14.95 1.42 -10.17
CA ALA A 19 -16.17 1.76 -9.45
C ALA A 19 -16.54 0.68 -8.41
N ASN A 20 -16.45 -0.59 -8.79
CA ASN A 20 -16.72 -1.71 -7.89
C ASN A 20 -15.72 -1.78 -6.73
N THR A 21 -14.41 -1.63 -7.01
CA THR A 21 -13.36 -1.60 -5.99
C THR A 21 -13.59 -0.45 -5.01
N LEU A 22 -13.86 0.76 -5.51
CA LEU A 22 -14.09 1.93 -4.67
C LEU A 22 -15.33 1.74 -3.79
N GLY A 23 -16.40 1.13 -4.32
CA GLY A 23 -17.60 0.79 -3.56
C GLY A 23 -17.31 -0.21 -2.44
N ALA A 24 -16.56 -1.28 -2.75
CA ALA A 24 -16.22 -2.32 -1.78
C ALA A 24 -15.38 -1.79 -0.60
N TYR A 25 -14.46 -0.85 -0.86
CA TYR A 25 -13.58 -0.27 0.17
C TYR A 25 -14.07 1.08 0.72
N ARG A 26 -15.30 1.51 0.40
CA ARG A 26 -15.84 2.82 0.81
C ARG A 26 -15.74 3.07 2.31
N SER A 27 -16.07 2.09 3.14
CA SER A 27 -16.02 2.21 4.60
C SER A 27 -14.60 2.48 5.10
N GLY A 28 -13.60 1.75 4.58
CA GLY A 28 -12.20 1.96 4.92
C GLY A 28 -11.67 3.32 4.48
N ILE A 29 -12.11 3.82 3.31
CA ILE A 29 -11.73 5.15 2.82
C ILE A 29 -12.31 6.24 3.72
N LEU A 30 -13.57 6.10 4.14
CA LEU A 30 -14.24 7.10 4.98
C LEU A 30 -13.75 7.07 6.43
N ALA A 31 -13.30 5.91 6.93
CA ALA A 31 -12.71 5.77 8.26
C ALA A 31 -11.52 6.73 8.50
N TYR A 32 -10.85 7.18 7.44
CA TYR A 32 -9.84 8.25 7.55
C TYR A 32 -10.37 9.50 8.27
N TYR A 33 -11.61 9.91 7.97
CA TYR A 33 -12.22 11.10 8.58
C TYR A 33 -12.77 10.84 9.97
N ASP A 34 -13.24 9.61 10.23
CA ASP A 34 -13.86 9.24 11.50
C ASP A 34 -12.83 8.97 12.62
N PHE A 35 -11.61 8.55 12.26
CA PHE A 35 -10.57 8.10 13.19
C PHE A 35 -9.27 8.94 13.14
N ASP A 36 -9.40 10.28 13.28
CA ASP A 36 -8.28 11.24 13.33
C ASP A 36 -7.18 10.97 12.26
N ARG A 37 -7.59 10.94 10.98
CA ARG A 37 -6.68 10.80 9.83
C ARG A 37 -5.93 9.47 9.80
N LEU A 38 -6.62 8.38 10.15
CA LEU A 38 -6.10 7.02 10.04
C LEU A 38 -5.65 6.72 8.60
N SER A 39 -4.35 6.79 8.34
CA SER A 39 -3.74 6.65 7.02
C SER A 39 -2.94 5.35 6.91
N THR A 40 -2.99 4.72 5.74
CA THR A 40 -2.11 3.59 5.37
C THR A 40 -0.71 4.03 4.97
N GLY A 41 -0.43 5.34 4.91
CA GLY A 41 0.87 5.88 4.48
C GLY A 41 2.09 5.29 5.21
N PRO A 42 2.12 5.21 6.55
CA PRO A 42 3.23 4.57 7.27
C PRO A 42 3.41 3.08 6.92
N LEU A 43 2.31 2.36 6.70
CA LEU A 43 2.32 0.95 6.31
C LEU A 43 2.86 0.80 4.87
N GLU A 44 2.44 1.65 3.94
CA GLU A 44 2.96 1.71 2.58
C GLU A 44 4.44 2.06 2.55
N GLY A 45 4.87 3.03 3.37
CA GLY A 45 6.29 3.37 3.55
C GLY A 45 7.11 2.18 4.05
N THR A 46 6.57 1.41 4.99
CA THR A 46 7.19 0.17 5.48
C THR A 46 7.30 -0.87 4.36
N ASN A 47 6.22 -1.09 3.60
CA ASN A 47 6.23 -2.02 2.46
C ASN A 47 7.27 -1.64 1.40
N ASN A 48 7.40 -0.35 1.09
CA ASN A 48 8.39 0.14 0.14
C ASN A 48 9.83 -0.08 0.62
N LYS A 49 10.10 0.13 1.91
CA LYS A 49 11.41 -0.17 2.49
C LYS A 49 11.73 -1.68 2.46
N ILE A 50 10.76 -2.54 2.78
CA ILE A 50 10.93 -4.01 2.70
C ILE A 50 11.21 -4.44 1.24
N LYS A 51 10.46 -3.89 0.29
CA LYS A 51 10.68 -4.14 -1.14
C LYS A 51 12.08 -3.73 -1.59
N THR A 52 12.55 -2.58 -1.12
CA THR A 52 13.91 -2.09 -1.39
C THR A 52 14.97 -2.99 -0.79
N LEU A 53 14.80 -3.40 0.48
CA LEU A 53 15.69 -4.34 1.16
C LEU A 53 15.81 -5.67 0.39
N GLN A 54 14.70 -6.24 -0.07
CA GLN A 54 14.69 -7.47 -0.87
C GLN A 54 15.39 -7.27 -2.22
N LYS A 55 15.18 -6.12 -2.89
CA LYS A 55 15.84 -5.78 -4.15
C LYS A 55 17.37 -5.68 -3.98
N MET A 56 17.84 -5.01 -2.93
CA MET A 56 19.27 -4.85 -2.65
C MET A 56 19.96 -6.19 -2.34
N ALA A 57 19.24 -7.13 -1.73
CA ALA A 57 19.75 -8.45 -1.41
C ALA A 57 19.64 -9.47 -2.56
N TYR A 58 19.00 -9.11 -3.69
CA TYR A 58 18.59 -10.06 -4.74
C TYR A 58 17.78 -11.25 -4.18
N GLY A 59 16.94 -10.97 -3.18
CA GLY A 59 16.14 -11.96 -2.46
C GLY A 59 16.86 -12.60 -1.27
N PHE A 60 16.09 -13.04 -0.29
CA PHE A 60 16.59 -13.79 0.86
C PHE A 60 16.10 -15.23 0.77
N ARG A 61 17.01 -16.20 0.91
CA ARG A 61 16.66 -17.63 0.95
C ARG A 61 16.13 -18.06 2.32
N ASP A 62 16.64 -17.44 3.39
CA ASP A 62 16.22 -17.70 4.77
C ASP A 62 15.16 -16.68 5.22
N LEU A 63 13.95 -17.17 5.49
CA LEU A 63 12.84 -16.35 5.96
C LEU A 63 13.03 -15.84 7.40
N ASN A 64 13.74 -16.57 8.26
CA ASN A 64 14.05 -16.12 9.61
C ASN A 64 15.02 -14.94 9.56
N PHE A 65 16.02 -15.02 8.69
CA PHE A 65 16.94 -13.91 8.44
C PHE A 65 16.22 -12.69 7.83
N LEU A 66 15.30 -12.90 6.88
CA LEU A 66 14.45 -11.83 6.35
C LEU A 66 13.63 -11.15 7.46
N LYS A 67 12.99 -11.92 8.35
CA LYS A 67 12.22 -11.36 9.49
C LYS A 67 13.10 -10.50 10.40
N LEU A 68 14.33 -10.94 10.69
CA LEU A 68 15.27 -10.16 11.49
C LEU A 68 15.65 -8.85 10.79
N LYS A 69 15.92 -8.90 9.49
CA LYS A 69 16.22 -7.69 8.70
C LYS A 69 15.04 -6.71 8.65
N ILE A 70 13.80 -7.20 8.52
CA ILE A 70 12.60 -6.36 8.59
C ILE A 70 12.46 -5.70 9.97
N LYS A 71 12.69 -6.45 11.06
CA LYS A 71 12.67 -5.88 12.43
C LYS A 71 13.73 -4.81 12.62
N ALA A 72 14.93 -4.98 12.07
CA ALA A 72 16.04 -4.03 12.17
C ALA A 72 15.92 -2.81 11.22
N LEU A 73 14.93 -2.80 10.33
CA LEU A 73 14.76 -1.79 9.28
C LEU A 73 14.50 -0.37 9.80
N HIS A 74 14.04 -0.22 11.04
CA HIS A 74 13.90 1.08 11.69
C HIS A 74 15.25 1.69 12.11
N GLN A 75 16.31 0.89 12.20
CA GLN A 75 17.65 1.30 12.61
C GLN A 75 18.52 1.72 11.42
N THR A 76 18.16 1.28 10.21
CA THR A 76 18.90 1.63 8.99
C THR A 76 18.65 3.09 8.64
N LYS A 77 19.66 3.94 8.84
CA LYS A 77 19.67 5.32 8.34
C LYS A 77 20.12 5.30 6.89
N TYR A 78 19.31 5.85 5.99
CA TYR A 78 19.79 6.20 4.66
C TYR A 78 20.75 7.37 4.82
N ALA A 79 22.05 7.13 4.68
CA ALA A 79 22.99 8.20 4.44
C ALA A 79 22.79 8.61 2.97
N LEU A 80 22.29 9.83 2.74
CA LEU A 80 22.35 10.47 1.43
C LEU A 80 23.83 10.82 1.19
N VAL A 81 24.63 9.83 0.80
CA VAL A 81 26.01 10.07 0.38
C VAL A 81 25.96 10.36 -1.10
N GLY A 82 26.10 11.64 -1.42
CA GLY A 82 26.36 12.18 -2.76
C GLY A 82 27.67 12.95 -2.72
#